data_AF-A0A1F8JLR3-F1
#
_entry.id   AF-A0A1F8JLR3-F1
#
_cell.length_a   1.000
_cell.length_b   1.000
_cell.length_c   1.000
_cell.angle_alpha   90.00
_cell.angle_beta   90.00
_cell.angle_gamma   90.00
#
_symmetry.space_group_name_H-M   'P 1'
#
loop_
_entity.id
_entity.type
_entity.pdbx_description
1 polymer ?
#
loop_
_entity_poly.entity_id
_entity_poly.type
_entity_poly.pdbx_seq_one_letter_code
_entity_poly.pdbx_strand_id
1 'polypeptide(L)'
;MARRLQKIQLLVNAGNISQENEKIIEQLHKPANDALHSRLLAATLMKQGCNEGIFKTEVPLECAEFILSAIQFLTDMGIYPWTEEDLKRRMQAFPILIERLLQAPPGSFQFLV
;
A
#
# COMPACT_ATOMS: atom_id res chain seq x y z
N MET A 1 26.35 -5.83 14.53
CA MET A 1 26.27 -4.63 13.67
C MET A 1 26.66 -4.92 12.21
N ALA A 2 27.84 -5.50 11.93
CA ALA A 2 28.38 -5.69 10.57
C ALA A 2 27.51 -6.50 9.58
N ARG A 3 26.76 -7.51 10.05
CA ARG A 3 25.93 -8.39 9.19
C ARG A 3 24.70 -7.70 8.55
N ARG A 4 24.22 -6.59 9.13
CA ARG A 4 23.05 -5.84 8.61
C ARG A 4 23.44 -4.92 7.46
N LEU A 5 24.62 -4.30 7.54
CA LEU A 5 25.18 -3.47 6.46
C LEU A 5 25.49 -4.31 5.21
N GLN A 6 26.00 -5.54 5.40
CA GLN A 6 26.24 -6.48 4.29
C GLN A 6 24.96 -6.88 3.53
N LYS A 7 23.84 -7.06 4.24
CA LYS A 7 22.53 -7.37 3.61
C LYS A 7 21.97 -6.18 2.82
N ILE A 8 22.17 -4.96 3.33
CA ILE A 8 21.79 -3.73 2.63
C ILE A 8 22.70 -3.52 1.41
N GLN A 9 23.99 -3.79 1.51
CA GLN A 9 24.91 -3.80 0.36
C GLN A 9 24.54 -4.83 -0.70
N LEU A 10 24.09 -6.03 -0.31
CA LEU A 10 23.60 -7.04 -1.25
C LEU A 10 22.30 -6.60 -1.93
N LEU A 11 21.38 -5.96 -1.21
CA LEU A 11 20.15 -5.37 -1.78
C LEU A 11 20.45 -4.22 -2.74
N VAL A 12 21.40 -3.35 -2.41
CA VAL A 12 21.81 -2.21 -3.25
C VAL A 12 22.62 -2.69 -4.47
N ASN A 13 23.48 -3.70 -4.33
CA ASN A 13 24.21 -4.29 -5.46
C ASN A 13 23.30 -5.14 -6.37
N ALA A 14 22.26 -5.77 -5.82
CA ALA A 14 21.19 -6.38 -6.62
C ALA A 14 20.29 -5.33 -7.30
N GLY A 15 20.28 -4.09 -6.82
CA GLY A 15 19.67 -2.93 -7.48
C GLY A 15 20.58 -2.25 -8.51
N ASN A 16 21.90 -2.36 -8.36
CA ASN A 16 22.92 -1.91 -9.32
C ASN A 16 23.23 -2.99 -10.36
N ILE A 17 22.19 -3.66 -10.86
CA ILE A 17 22.31 -4.47 -12.06
C ILE A 17 22.54 -3.48 -13.21
N SER A 18 23.75 -3.54 -13.74
CA SER A 18 24.30 -2.79 -14.86
C SER A 18 23.34 -2.69 -16.06
N GLN A 19 23.57 -1.65 -16.88
CA GLN A 19 22.87 -1.26 -18.11
C GLN A 19 22.50 -2.37 -19.13
N GLU A 20 22.86 -3.63 -18.91
CA GLU A 20 22.45 -4.78 -19.72
C GLU A 20 21.05 -5.34 -19.39
N ASN A 21 20.41 -4.89 -18.31
CA ASN A 21 19.16 -5.49 -17.82
C ASN A 21 17.95 -4.56 -17.86
N GLU A 22 17.88 -3.71 -18.88
CA GLU A 22 16.71 -2.86 -19.16
C GLU A 22 15.42 -3.69 -19.21
N LYS A 23 15.48 -4.91 -19.77
CA LYS A 23 14.36 -5.88 -19.80
C LYS A 23 13.93 -6.40 -18.42
N ILE A 24 14.83 -6.48 -17.43
CA ILE A 24 14.49 -6.90 -16.06
C ILE A 24 13.85 -5.73 -15.31
N ILE A 25 14.35 -4.51 -15.51
CA ILE A 25 13.74 -3.28 -14.97
C ILE A 25 12.34 -3.07 -15.57
N GLU A 26 12.16 -3.30 -16.87
CA GLU A 26 10.86 -3.28 -17.55
C GLU A 26 9.89 -4.33 -17.00
N GLN A 27 10.40 -5.53 -16.68
CA GLN A 27 9.59 -6.59 -16.05
C GLN A 27 9.20 -6.24 -14.61
N LEU A 28 10.03 -5.50 -13.89
CA LEU A 28 9.75 -5.01 -12.55
C LEU A 28 8.70 -3.89 -12.52
N HIS A 29 8.65 -3.04 -13.55
CA HIS A 29 7.63 -1.99 -13.72
C HIS A 29 6.35 -2.46 -14.44
N LYS A 30 6.16 -3.78 -14.60
CA LYS A 30 4.87 -4.26 -15.08
C LYS A 30 3.79 -3.91 -14.05
N PRO A 31 2.58 -3.49 -14.47
CA PRO A 31 1.50 -3.14 -13.55
C PRO A 31 1.19 -4.22 -12.50
N ALA A 32 1.39 -5.49 -12.86
CA ALA A 32 1.25 -6.63 -11.95
C ALA A 32 2.33 -6.66 -10.84
N ASN A 33 3.57 -6.30 -11.15
CA ASN A 33 4.63 -6.20 -10.17
C ASN A 33 4.45 -4.97 -9.28
N ASP A 34 4.02 -3.84 -9.82
CA ASP A 34 3.69 -2.65 -9.02
C ASP A 34 2.52 -2.92 -8.05
N ALA A 35 1.50 -3.66 -8.49
CA ALA A 35 0.42 -4.10 -7.62
C ALA A 35 0.90 -5.06 -6.52
N LEU A 36 1.79 -6.01 -6.86
CA LEU A 36 2.38 -6.94 -5.88
C LEU A 36 3.26 -6.19 -4.87
N HIS A 37 4.10 -5.26 -5.33
CA HIS A 37 4.93 -4.40 -4.48
C HIS A 37 4.06 -3.55 -3.54
N SER A 38 2.98 -2.96 -4.05
CA SER A 38 2.03 -2.18 -3.26
C SER A 38 1.35 -3.04 -2.19
N ARG A 39 0.95 -4.27 -2.52
CA ARG A 39 0.39 -5.24 -1.55
C ARG A 39 1.38 -5.60 -0.46
N LEU A 40 2.62 -5.91 -0.82
CA LEU A 40 3.66 -6.29 0.15
C LEU A 40 4.02 -5.13 1.08
N LEU A 41 4.09 -3.90 0.54
CA LEU A 41 4.34 -2.70 1.33
C LEU A 41 3.18 -2.43 2.29
N ALA A 42 1.93 -2.46 1.81
CA ALA A 42 0.74 -2.26 2.64
C ALA A 42 0.67 -3.31 3.77
N ALA A 43 0.89 -4.59 3.45
CA ALA A 43 0.96 -5.66 4.42
C ALA A 43 2.03 -5.43 5.51
N THR A 44 3.20 -4.93 5.11
CA THR A 44 4.30 -4.62 6.04
C THR A 44 3.94 -3.47 6.97
N LEU A 45 3.37 -2.39 6.44
CA LEU A 45 2.92 -1.23 7.21
C LEU A 45 1.78 -1.58 8.18
N MET A 46 0.82 -2.42 7.76
CA MET A 46 -0.27 -2.86 8.63
C MET A 46 0.24 -3.69 9.81
N LYS A 47 1.16 -4.63 9.57
CA LYS A 47 1.81 -5.40 10.63
C LYS A 47 2.60 -4.50 11.58
N GLN A 48 3.32 -3.53 11.05
CA GLN A 48 4.07 -2.58 11.86
C GLN A 48 3.15 -1.74 12.75
N GLY A 49 2.08 -1.15 12.20
CA GLY A 49 1.12 -0.37 12.98
C GLY A 49 0.40 -1.18 14.06
N CYS A 50 0.19 -2.49 13.84
CA CYS A 50 -0.29 -3.39 14.89
C CYS A 50 0.76 -3.61 16.00
N ASN A 51 2.02 -3.85 15.63
CA ASN A 51 3.11 -4.02 16.59
C ASN A 51 3.36 -2.77 17.44
N GLU A 52 3.12 -1.59 16.88
CA GLU A 52 3.23 -0.29 17.56
C GLU A 52 1.97 0.05 18.39
N GLY A 53 0.91 -0.77 18.31
CA GLY A 53 -0.35 -0.57 19.03
C GLY A 53 -1.25 0.54 18.46
N ILE A 54 -0.91 1.08 17.29
CA ILE A 54 -1.69 2.11 16.58
C ILE A 54 -2.95 1.49 15.97
N PHE A 55 -2.82 0.28 15.43
CA PHE A 55 -3.93 -0.48 14.86
C PHE A 55 -4.27 -1.66 15.76
N LYS A 56 -5.56 -1.98 15.86
CA LYS A 56 -6.07 -3.12 16.62
C LYS A 56 -6.86 -4.02 15.67
N THR A 57 -6.16 -4.95 15.04
CA THR A 57 -6.75 -5.98 14.18
C THR A 57 -5.97 -7.28 14.31
N GLU A 58 -6.67 -8.40 14.27
CA GLU A 58 -6.08 -9.74 14.27
C GLU A 58 -5.73 -10.21 12.85
N VAL A 59 -6.19 -9.48 11.82
CA VAL A 59 -6.11 -9.84 10.40
C VAL A 59 -5.46 -8.73 9.56
N PRO A 60 -4.22 -8.30 9.87
CA PRO A 60 -3.60 -7.12 9.26
C PRO A 60 -3.32 -7.28 7.76
N LEU A 61 -3.14 -8.50 7.27
CA LEU A 61 -2.90 -8.76 5.84
C LEU A 61 -4.18 -8.58 5.04
N GLU A 62 -5.27 -9.16 5.51
CA GLU A 62 -6.60 -9.07 4.92
C GLU A 62 -7.10 -7.62 4.95
N CYS A 63 -6.83 -6.87 6.03
CA CYS A 63 -7.09 -5.44 6.07
C CYS A 63 -6.31 -4.68 4.99
N ALA A 64 -5.03 -4.99 4.78
CA ALA A 64 -4.22 -4.33 3.74
C ALA A 64 -4.78 -4.58 2.33
N GLU A 65 -5.12 -5.83 2.03
CA GLU A 65 -5.70 -6.21 0.75
C GLU A 65 -7.08 -5.57 0.54
N PHE A 66 -7.92 -5.57 1.57
CA PHE A 66 -9.23 -4.93 1.53
C PHE A 66 -9.12 -3.43 1.25
N ILE A 67 -8.21 -2.71 1.91
CA ILE A 67 -8.00 -1.27 1.70
C ILE A 67 -7.57 -0.99 0.25
N LEU A 68 -6.62 -1.77 -0.28
CA LEU A 68 -6.12 -1.61 -1.65
C LEU A 68 -7.20 -1.91 -2.69
N SER A 69 -8.00 -2.94 -2.48
CA SER A 69 -9.14 -3.25 -3.36
C SER A 69 -10.26 -2.21 -3.24
N ALA A 70 -10.54 -1.74 -2.03
CA ALA A 70 -11.58 -0.76 -1.77
C ALA A 70 -11.28 0.57 -2.46
N ILE A 71 -10.04 1.08 -2.40
CA ILE A 71 -9.71 2.34 -3.07
C ILE A 71 -9.85 2.21 -4.59
N GLN A 72 -9.33 1.11 -5.17
CA GLN A 72 -9.46 0.87 -6.61
C GLN A 72 -10.92 0.85 -7.03
N PHE A 73 -11.76 0.08 -6.33
CA PHE A 73 -13.18 -0.02 -6.63
C PHE A 73 -13.93 1.32 -6.44
N LEU A 74 -13.62 2.05 -5.37
CA LEU A 74 -14.32 3.30 -5.06
C LEU A 74 -14.01 4.40 -6.07
N THR A 75 -12.84 4.35 -6.73
CA THR A 75 -12.38 5.35 -7.70
C THR A 75 -12.38 4.86 -9.15
N ASP A 76 -12.86 3.64 -9.42
CA ASP A 76 -12.83 3.07 -10.78
C ASP A 76 -13.85 3.75 -11.71
N MET A 77 -13.35 4.56 -12.64
CA MET A 77 -14.12 5.24 -13.70
C MET A 77 -14.28 4.42 -14.99
N GLY A 78 -13.57 3.30 -15.11
CA GLY A 78 -13.67 2.38 -16.24
C GLY A 78 -14.85 1.41 -16.10
N ILE A 79 -15.20 1.06 -14.87
CA ILE A 79 -16.33 0.14 -14.58
C ILE A 79 -17.61 0.90 -14.26
N TYR A 80 -17.52 2.03 -13.55
CA TYR A 80 -18.70 2.77 -13.08
C TYR A 80 -18.67 4.23 -13.53
N PRO A 81 -19.83 4.81 -13.90
CA PRO A 81 -19.92 6.19 -14.33
C PRO A 81 -20.06 7.14 -13.12
N TRP A 82 -19.07 7.20 -12.24
CA TRP A 82 -19.13 8.11 -11.08
C TRP A 82 -19.14 9.57 -11.53
N THR A 83 -19.88 10.42 -10.83
CA THR A 83 -19.73 11.88 -10.98
C THR A 83 -18.57 12.39 -10.13
N GLU A 84 -18.16 13.65 -10.33
CA GLU A 84 -17.15 14.28 -9.49
C GLU A 84 -17.61 14.36 -8.02
N GLU A 85 -18.89 14.60 -7.78
CA GLU A 85 -19.49 14.64 -6.44
C GLU A 85 -19.45 13.26 -5.77
N ASP A 86 -19.67 12.19 -6.53
CA ASP A 86 -19.55 10.82 -6.03
C ASP A 86 -18.12 10.50 -5.60
N LEU A 87 -17.14 10.83 -6.46
CA LEU A 87 -15.72 10.63 -6.15
C LEU A 87 -15.32 11.43 -4.91
N LYS A 88 -15.73 12.70 -4.83
CA LYS A 88 -15.44 13.57 -3.69
C LYS A 88 -16.02 13.02 -2.39
N ARG A 89 -17.30 12.63 -2.39
CA ARG A 89 -17.96 12.02 -1.23
C ARG A 89 -17.25 10.74 -0.78
N ARG A 90 -16.82 9.90 -1.71
CA ARG A 90 -16.11 8.65 -1.42
C ARG A 90 -14.72 8.89 -0.84
N MET A 91 -13.95 9.82 -1.43
CA MET A 91 -12.64 10.21 -0.92
C MET A 91 -12.75 10.78 0.50
N GLN A 92 -13.75 11.62 0.77
CA GLN A 92 -14.03 12.13 2.10
C GLN A 92 -14.38 11.04 3.14
N ALA A 93 -15.05 9.97 2.71
CA ALA A 93 -15.40 8.86 3.59
C ALA A 93 -14.22 7.89 3.83
N PHE A 94 -13.27 7.82 2.90
CA PHE A 94 -12.22 6.80 2.89
C PHE A 94 -11.33 6.79 4.15
N PRO A 95 -10.84 7.93 4.67
CA PRO A 95 -10.10 7.97 5.94
C PRO A 95 -10.86 7.32 7.09
N ILE A 96 -12.13 7.67 7.24
CA ILE A 96 -12.99 7.17 8.32
C ILE A 96 -13.22 5.66 8.18
N LEU A 97 -13.32 5.14 6.96
CA LEU A 97 -13.46 3.71 6.71
C LEU A 97 -12.19 2.94 7.12
N ILE A 98 -11.00 3.47 6.79
CA ILE A 98 -9.73 2.86 7.20
C ILE A 98 -9.58 2.88 8.72
N GLU A 99 -9.90 4.00 9.36
CA GLU A 99 -9.84 4.15 10.82
C GLU A 99 -10.71 3.09 11.52
N ARG A 100 -11.94 2.90 11.02
CA ARG A 100 -12.86 1.89 11.56
C ARG A 100 -12.36 0.48 11.32
N LEU A 101 -11.84 0.18 10.14
CA LEU A 101 -11.33 -1.14 9.79
C LEU A 101 -10.13 -1.53 10.65
N LEU A 102 -9.23 -0.59 10.92
CA LEU A 102 -8.00 -0.80 11.68
C LEU A 102 -8.16 -0.51 13.18
N GLN A 103 -9.34 -0.04 13.60
CA GLN A 103 -9.58 0.51 14.94
C GLN A 103 -8.53 1.56 15.35
N ALA A 104 -8.11 2.38 14.38
CA ALA A 104 -7.15 3.45 14.59
C ALA A 104 -7.81 4.64 15.28
N PRO A 105 -7.05 5.50 15.99
CA PRO A 105 -7.58 6.73 16.56
C PRO A 105 -8.25 7.61 15.49
N PRO A 106 -9.37 8.29 15.80
CA PRO A 106 -10.01 9.21 14.87
C PRO A 106 -9.06 10.30 14.38
N GLY A 107 -9.06 10.57 13.07
CA GLY A 107 -8.20 11.55 12.42
C GLY A 107 -6.80 11.03 12.05
N SER A 108 -6.47 9.77 12.35
CA SER A 108 -5.19 9.15 11.97
C SER A 108 -4.96 9.13 10.45
N PHE A 109 -6.03 9.17 9.65
CA PHE A 109 -5.95 9.12 8.19
C PHE A 109 -6.44 10.39 7.50
N GLN A 110 -6.65 11.48 8.24
CA GLN A 110 -7.21 12.73 7.70
C GLN A 110 -6.32 13.39 6.63
N PHE A 111 -5.04 13.03 6.54
CA PHE A 111 -4.11 13.54 5.51
C PHE A 111 -4.43 13.06 4.09
N LEU A 112 -5.33 12.09 3.92
CA LEU A 112 -5.73 11.56 2.61
C LEU A 112 -6.79 12.42 1.89
N VAL A 113 -7.32 13.47 2.53
CA VAL A 113 -8.41 14.31 2.03
C VAL A 113 -8.10 15.80 2.07
#